data_AF-A0A1M6E8P6-F1
#
_entry.id   AF-A0A1M6E8P6-F1
#
_cell.length_a   1.000
_cell.length_b   1.000
_cell.length_c   1.000
_cell.angle_alpha   90.00
_cell.angle_beta   90.00
_cell.angle_gamma   90.00
#
_symmetry.space_group_name_H-M   'P 1'
#
loop_
_entity.id
_entity.type
_entity.pdbx_description
1 polymer ?
#
loop_
_entity_poly.entity_id
_entity_poly.type
_entity_poly.pdbx_seq_one_letter_code
_entity_poly.pdbx_strand_id
1 'polypeptide(L)'
;MEALGLCTVVIGIQGTIVEKNILLLIVAVVIGVFIGKLCDLDGRINRAAARITAHFAGAGEAARMANAFVTSCLIMNVGAMVIVGSLNAGLRADFAMLYTKSLLDFVSGIMFTATMGIGVMGSAVFTFFFQGGIVLLAEYISPFLSDELIAEISSTGCLLILAIGLNMLNLTKIKVLDYLPSLLVAPVLYWIFAGF
;
A
#
# COMPACT_ATOMS: atom_id res chain seq x y z
N MET A 1 -5.87 10.56 -16.57
CA MET A 1 -5.29 9.29 -16.08
C MET A 1 -3.78 9.28 -16.22
N GLU A 2 -3.23 9.66 -17.38
CA GLU A 2 -1.79 9.57 -17.66
C GLU A 2 -0.91 10.42 -16.73
N ALA A 3 -1.28 11.68 -16.45
CA ALA A 3 -0.51 12.53 -15.53
C ALA A 3 -0.38 11.92 -14.11
N LEU A 4 -1.47 11.37 -13.57
CA LEU A 4 -1.44 10.68 -12.27
C LEU A 4 -0.61 9.40 -12.34
N GLY A 5 -0.75 8.60 -13.41
CA GLY A 5 0.08 7.41 -13.63
C GLY A 5 1.57 7.73 -13.67
N LEU A 6 1.97 8.81 -14.36
CA LEU A 6 3.36 9.30 -14.38
C LEU A 6 3.83 9.72 -12.98
N CYS A 7 3.04 10.48 -12.24
CA CYS A 7 3.37 10.85 -10.86
C CYS A 7 3.52 9.61 -9.96
N THR A 8 2.64 8.62 -10.08
CA THR A 8 2.69 7.35 -9.34
C THR A 8 3.95 6.56 -9.68
N VAL A 9 4.36 6.50 -10.95
CA VAL A 9 5.62 5.88 -11.37
C VAL A 9 6.82 6.59 -10.74
N VAL A 10 6.85 7.92 -10.76
CA VAL A 10 7.93 8.71 -10.15
C VAL A 10 8.04 8.42 -8.64
N ILE A 11 6.91 8.39 -7.93
CA ILE A 11 6.86 8.05 -6.50
C ILE A 11 7.40 6.63 -6.26
N GLY A 12 6.95 5.66 -7.05
CA GLY A 12 7.42 4.28 -6.96
C GLY A 12 8.92 4.14 -7.18
N ILE A 13 9.47 4.81 -8.18
CA ILE A 13 10.92 4.80 -8.46
C ILE A 13 11.70 5.43 -7.31
N GLN A 14 11.32 6.63 -6.85
CA GLN A 14 12.02 7.32 -5.78
C GLN A 14 12.07 6.50 -4.49
N GLY A 15 10.97 5.87 -4.10
CA GLY A 15 10.93 5.06 -2.88
C GLY A 15 11.64 3.71 -2.99
N THR A 16 11.75 3.14 -4.21
CA THR A 16 12.49 1.88 -4.42
C THR A 16 14.00 2.10 -4.45
N ILE A 17 14.48 3.28 -4.88
CA ILE A 17 15.91 3.61 -4.94
C ILE A 17 16.54 3.78 -3.56
N VAL A 18 15.74 4.07 -2.52
CA VAL A 18 16.20 4.21 -1.12
C VAL A 18 16.54 2.85 -0.48
N GLU A 19 16.29 1.74 -1.18
CA GLU A 19 16.47 0.39 -0.65
C GLU A 19 17.93 0.05 -0.33
N LYS A 20 18.15 -0.50 0.87
CA LYS A 20 19.48 -0.93 1.31
C LYS A 20 19.78 -2.39 0.91
N ASN A 21 18.78 -3.28 0.90
CA ASN A 21 18.97 -4.70 0.58
C ASN A 21 18.12 -5.18 -0.59
N ILE A 22 18.57 -4.91 -1.81
CA ILE A 22 17.89 -5.35 -3.04
C ILE A 22 17.66 -6.88 -3.12
N LEU A 23 18.53 -7.68 -2.50
CA LEU A 23 18.38 -9.14 -2.42
C LEU A 23 17.14 -9.53 -1.62
N LEU A 24 16.92 -8.87 -0.47
CA LEU A 24 15.76 -9.14 0.39
C LEU A 24 14.48 -8.77 -0.33
N LEU A 25 14.43 -7.59 -0.97
CA LEU A 25 13.34 -7.16 -1.82
C LEU A 25 12.98 -8.21 -2.89
N ILE A 26 13.97 -8.68 -3.66
CA ILE A 26 13.74 -9.67 -4.72
C ILE A 26 13.14 -10.96 -4.13
N VAL A 27 13.72 -11.49 -3.06
CA VAL A 27 13.25 -12.74 -2.43
C VAL A 27 11.84 -12.56 -1.86
N ALA A 28 11.58 -11.43 -1.18
CA ALA A 28 10.28 -11.11 -0.62
C ALA A 28 9.19 -11.00 -1.69
N VAL A 29 9.50 -10.35 -2.82
CA VAL A 29 8.58 -10.23 -3.96
C VAL A 29 8.34 -11.59 -4.61
N VAL A 30 9.37 -12.38 -4.85
CA VAL A 30 9.22 -13.71 -5.48
C VAL A 30 8.36 -14.64 -4.62
N ILE A 31 8.66 -14.73 -3.32
CA ILE A 31 7.89 -15.54 -2.38
C ILE A 31 6.47 -14.98 -2.23
N GLY A 32 6.34 -13.66 -2.11
CA GLY A 32 5.05 -12.99 -1.97
C GLY A 32 4.12 -13.24 -3.17
N VAL A 33 4.65 -13.14 -4.40
CA VAL A 33 3.91 -13.44 -5.62
C VAL A 33 3.56 -14.91 -5.72
N PHE A 34 4.47 -15.81 -5.33
CA PHE A 34 4.18 -17.24 -5.31
C PHE A 34 3.01 -17.55 -4.38
N ILE A 35 3.03 -17.03 -3.15
CA ILE A 35 1.93 -17.17 -2.17
C ILE A 35 0.65 -16.53 -2.69
N GLY A 36 0.72 -15.30 -3.22
CA GLY A 36 -0.45 -14.56 -3.68
C GLY A 36 -1.13 -15.21 -4.88
N LYS A 37 -0.35 -15.72 -5.84
CA LYS A 37 -0.88 -16.49 -6.97
C LYS A 37 -1.49 -17.81 -6.53
N LEU A 38 -0.87 -18.54 -5.59
CA LEU A 38 -1.45 -19.78 -5.05
C LEU A 38 -2.78 -19.52 -4.34
N CYS A 39 -2.90 -18.38 -3.65
CA CYS A 39 -4.13 -17.99 -2.97
C CYS A 39 -5.18 -17.33 -3.88
N ASP A 40 -4.86 -17.03 -5.15
CA ASP A 40 -5.69 -16.25 -6.08
C ASP A 40 -6.24 -14.97 -5.41
N LEU A 41 -5.36 -14.18 -4.80
CA LEU A 41 -5.76 -13.00 -4.02
C LEU A 41 -6.50 -11.98 -4.88
N ASP A 42 -5.99 -11.74 -6.10
CA ASP A 42 -6.67 -10.91 -7.09
C ASP A 42 -8.10 -11.40 -7.35
N GLY A 43 -8.28 -12.70 -7.63
CA GLY A 43 -9.60 -13.27 -7.87
C GLY A 43 -10.49 -13.24 -6.63
N ARG A 44 -9.97 -13.52 -5.44
CA ARG A 44 -10.76 -13.56 -4.19
C ARG A 44 -11.26 -12.18 -3.79
N ILE A 45 -10.41 -11.16 -3.85
CA ILE A 45 -10.78 -9.78 -3.52
C ILE A 45 -11.78 -9.25 -4.55
N ASN A 46 -11.55 -9.49 -5.85
CA ASN A 46 -12.50 -9.09 -6.89
C ASN A 46 -13.86 -9.78 -6.72
N ARG A 47 -13.89 -11.08 -6.38
CA ARG A 47 -15.15 -11.81 -6.07
C ARG A 47 -15.82 -11.29 -4.81
N ALA A 48 -15.07 -10.97 -3.75
CA ALA A 48 -15.62 -10.41 -2.52
C ALA A 48 -16.23 -9.03 -2.76
N ALA A 49 -15.52 -8.17 -3.48
CA ALA A 49 -16.03 -6.85 -3.86
C ALA A 49 -17.27 -6.96 -4.74
N ALA A 50 -17.30 -7.88 -5.72
CA ALA A 50 -18.48 -8.16 -6.53
C ALA A 50 -19.69 -8.61 -5.70
N ARG A 51 -19.50 -9.40 -4.64
CA ARG A 51 -20.61 -9.79 -3.75
C ARG A 51 -21.17 -8.60 -2.96
N ILE A 52 -20.30 -7.71 -2.47
CA ILE A 52 -20.70 -6.53 -1.69
C ILE A 52 -21.42 -5.51 -2.59
N THR A 53 -20.92 -5.32 -3.79
CA THR A 53 -21.46 -4.34 -4.75
C THR A 53 -22.60 -4.89 -5.60
N ALA A 54 -22.87 -6.20 -5.60
CA ALA A 54 -24.03 -6.77 -6.30
C ALA A 54 -25.38 -6.16 -5.85
N HIS A 55 -25.44 -5.58 -4.65
CA HIS A 55 -26.61 -4.83 -4.16
C HIS A 55 -26.65 -3.35 -4.56
N PHE A 56 -25.54 -2.78 -5.05
CA PHE A 56 -25.38 -1.34 -5.27
C PHE A 56 -24.98 -0.96 -6.71
N ALA A 57 -24.39 -1.87 -7.50
CA ALA A 57 -23.85 -1.61 -8.84
C ALA A 57 -23.75 -2.88 -9.71
N GLY A 58 -23.61 -2.71 -11.02
CA GLY A 58 -23.43 -3.83 -11.96
C GLY A 58 -22.08 -4.56 -11.76
N ALA A 59 -22.01 -5.85 -12.12
CA ALA A 59 -20.84 -6.71 -11.86
C ALA A 59 -19.49 -6.17 -12.41
N GLY A 60 -19.51 -5.33 -13.46
CA GLY A 60 -18.31 -4.69 -14.01
C GLY A 60 -17.81 -3.47 -13.22
N GLU A 61 -18.73 -2.71 -12.60
CA GLU A 61 -18.38 -1.55 -11.77
C GLU A 61 -17.79 -1.98 -10.43
N ALA A 62 -18.24 -3.11 -9.92
CA ALA A 62 -17.71 -3.78 -8.74
C ALA A 62 -16.20 -4.01 -8.76
N ALA A 63 -15.71 -4.65 -9.82
CA ALA A 63 -14.30 -4.99 -9.98
C ALA A 63 -13.45 -3.72 -10.16
N ARG A 64 -13.98 -2.72 -10.88
CA ARG A 64 -13.33 -1.41 -11.01
C ARG A 64 -13.24 -0.71 -9.66
N MET A 65 -14.29 -0.75 -8.85
CA MET A 65 -14.33 -0.17 -7.50
C MET A 65 -13.34 -0.86 -6.56
N ALA A 66 -13.25 -2.19 -6.61
CA ALA A 66 -12.29 -2.98 -5.84
C ALA A 66 -10.84 -2.60 -6.17
N ASN A 67 -10.52 -2.52 -7.47
CA ASN A 67 -9.20 -2.13 -7.92
C ASN A 67 -8.87 -0.67 -7.55
N ALA A 68 -9.85 0.23 -7.66
CA ALA A 68 -9.70 1.62 -7.21
C ALA A 68 -9.40 1.71 -5.72
N PHE A 69 -10.14 0.96 -4.89
CA PHE A 69 -9.93 0.88 -3.45
C PHE A 69 -8.53 0.35 -3.10
N VAL A 70 -8.11 -0.78 -3.66
CA VAL A 70 -6.78 -1.37 -3.37
C VAL A 70 -5.67 -0.43 -3.84
N THR A 71 -5.82 0.14 -5.03
CA THR A 71 -4.86 1.09 -5.59
C THR A 71 -4.71 2.32 -4.71
N SER A 72 -5.83 2.95 -4.30
CA SER A 72 -5.77 4.13 -3.45
C SER A 72 -5.26 3.80 -2.04
N CYS A 73 -5.63 2.65 -1.48
CA CYS A 73 -5.05 2.17 -0.22
C CYS A 73 -3.54 2.06 -0.31
N LEU A 74 -3.01 1.44 -1.37
CA LEU A 74 -1.57 1.30 -1.54
C LEU A 74 -0.91 2.66 -1.74
N ILE A 75 -1.39 3.49 -2.67
CA ILE A 75 -0.76 4.81 -2.92
C ILE A 75 -0.80 5.70 -1.66
N MET A 76 -1.88 5.66 -0.88
CA MET A 76 -2.04 6.50 0.29
C MET A 76 -1.37 5.93 1.55
N ASN A 77 -1.25 4.60 1.70
CA ASN A 77 -0.77 4.01 2.97
C ASN A 77 0.62 3.37 2.86
N VAL A 78 1.17 3.24 1.65
CA VAL A 78 2.53 2.79 1.46
C VAL A 78 3.46 3.99 1.58
N GLY A 79 4.33 3.94 2.58
CA GLY A 79 5.42 4.89 2.77
C GLY A 79 5.88 4.92 4.22
N ALA A 80 7.17 5.14 4.41
CA ALA A 80 7.77 5.26 5.75
C ALA A 80 7.04 6.32 6.61
N MET A 81 6.58 7.42 6.01
CA MET A 81 5.87 8.49 6.72
C MET A 81 4.56 8.03 7.40
N VAL A 82 3.88 7.02 6.85
CA VAL A 82 2.65 6.48 7.47
C VAL A 82 3.00 5.77 8.77
N ILE A 83 4.04 4.94 8.74
CA ILE A 83 4.47 4.16 9.91
C ILE A 83 5.15 5.08 10.94
N VAL A 84 6.17 5.84 10.52
CA VAL A 84 6.94 6.75 11.39
C VAL A 84 6.06 7.86 11.94
N GLY A 85 5.16 8.43 11.14
CA GLY A 85 4.20 9.43 11.59
C GLY A 85 3.26 8.87 12.66
N SER A 86 2.74 7.66 12.46
CA SER A 86 1.84 7.01 13.43
C SER A 86 2.56 6.66 14.73
N LEU A 87 3.81 6.18 14.65
CA LEU A 87 4.63 5.90 15.83
C LEU A 87 4.97 7.17 16.61
N ASN A 88 5.37 8.26 15.93
CA ASN A 88 5.67 9.53 16.60
C ASN A 88 4.44 10.14 17.27
N ALA A 89 3.27 10.05 16.63
CA ALA A 89 2.01 10.47 17.20
C ALA A 89 1.66 9.67 18.47
N GLY A 90 1.85 8.34 18.45
CA GLY A 90 1.54 7.48 19.61
C GLY A 90 2.56 7.54 20.75
N LEU A 91 3.86 7.63 20.44
CA LEU A 91 4.94 7.58 21.44
C LEU A 91 5.34 8.94 21.99
N ARG A 92 5.30 9.98 21.14
CA ARG A 92 5.87 11.31 21.45
C ARG A 92 4.81 12.41 21.47
N ALA A 93 3.55 12.09 21.19
CA ALA A 93 2.48 13.05 20.94
C ALA A 93 2.85 14.10 19.88
N ASP A 94 3.73 13.75 18.93
CA ASP A 94 4.09 14.60 17.81
C ASP A 94 3.25 14.23 16.58
N PHE A 95 2.31 15.11 16.25
CA PHE A 95 1.35 14.93 15.16
C PHE A 95 1.75 15.67 13.88
N ALA A 96 2.90 16.35 13.84
CA ALA A 96 3.28 17.19 12.72
C ALA A 96 3.31 16.40 11.39
N MET A 97 3.91 15.21 11.39
CA MET A 97 3.92 14.33 10.22
C MET A 97 2.52 13.86 9.82
N LEU A 98 1.65 13.52 10.77
CA LEU A 98 0.28 13.11 10.48
C LEU A 98 -0.53 14.24 9.84
N TYR A 99 -0.36 15.48 10.31
CA TYR A 99 -1.02 16.64 9.73
C TYR A 99 -0.55 16.91 8.30
N THR A 100 0.77 16.89 8.06
CA THR A 100 1.30 17.00 6.70
C THR A 100 0.75 15.89 5.79
N LYS A 101 0.71 14.65 6.29
CA LYS A 101 0.19 13.51 5.53
C LYS A 101 -1.30 13.64 5.23
N SER A 102 -2.10 14.11 6.19
CA SER A 102 -3.55 14.29 6.03
C SER A 102 -3.87 15.31 4.94
N LEU A 103 -3.07 16.39 4.83
CA LEU A 103 -3.19 17.35 3.74
C LEU A 103 -2.84 16.73 2.38
N LEU A 104 -1.77 15.93 2.32
CA LEU A 104 -1.39 15.21 1.10
C LEU A 104 -2.49 14.23 0.67
N ASP A 105 -3.09 13.52 1.62
CA ASP A 105 -4.17 12.56 1.38
C ASP A 105 -5.47 13.24 0.99
N PHE A 106 -5.76 14.42 1.54
CA PHE A 106 -6.92 15.21 1.15
C PHE A 106 -6.84 15.62 -0.34
N VAL A 107 -5.72 16.22 -0.75
CA VAL A 107 -5.51 16.64 -2.15
C VAL A 107 -5.47 15.43 -3.07
N SER A 108 -4.69 14.41 -2.70
CA SER A 108 -4.55 13.18 -3.51
C SER A 108 -5.86 12.41 -3.62
N GLY A 109 -6.64 12.34 -2.53
CA GLY A 109 -7.93 11.68 -2.48
C GLY A 109 -8.96 12.31 -3.41
N ILE A 110 -9.00 13.65 -3.51
CA ILE A 110 -9.86 14.35 -4.49
C ILE A 110 -9.44 13.98 -5.91
N MET A 111 -8.14 14.02 -6.22
CA MET A 111 -7.62 13.69 -7.55
C MET A 111 -7.86 12.22 -7.94
N PHE A 112 -7.63 11.29 -7.02
CA PHE A 112 -7.86 9.86 -7.25
C PHE A 112 -9.35 9.56 -7.36
N THR A 113 -10.22 10.17 -6.55
CA THR A 113 -11.67 9.96 -6.66
C THR A 113 -12.19 10.45 -8.01
N ALA A 114 -11.73 11.61 -8.49
CA ALA A 114 -12.08 12.13 -9.81
C ALA A 114 -11.65 11.20 -10.97
N THR A 115 -10.62 10.39 -10.76
CA THR A 115 -10.02 9.54 -11.81
C THR A 115 -10.47 8.08 -11.74
N MET A 116 -10.43 7.48 -10.55
CA MET A 116 -10.69 6.07 -10.28
C MET A 116 -12.11 5.82 -9.78
N GLY A 117 -12.83 6.87 -9.39
CA GLY A 117 -14.22 6.81 -8.96
C GLY A 117 -14.40 6.53 -7.47
N ILE A 118 -15.61 6.09 -7.12
CA ILE A 118 -16.10 5.99 -5.75
C ILE A 118 -15.33 5.01 -4.85
N GLY A 119 -14.60 4.05 -5.45
CA GLY A 119 -13.82 3.05 -4.70
C GLY A 119 -12.73 3.66 -3.81
N VAL A 120 -12.28 4.88 -4.13
CA VAL A 120 -11.30 5.62 -3.33
C VAL A 120 -11.84 6.00 -1.95
N MET A 121 -13.15 6.21 -1.78
CA MET A 121 -13.69 6.55 -0.46
C MET A 121 -13.46 5.45 0.57
N GLY A 122 -13.40 4.18 0.13
CA GLY A 122 -13.08 3.08 1.01
C GLY A 122 -11.68 3.19 1.63
N SER A 123 -10.70 3.78 0.92
CA SER A 123 -9.33 3.87 1.44
C SER A 123 -9.21 4.82 2.62
N ALA A 124 -10.08 5.83 2.76
CA ALA A 124 -10.13 6.67 3.94
C ALA A 124 -10.47 5.86 5.21
N VAL A 125 -11.42 4.92 5.10
CA VAL A 125 -11.79 4.02 6.19
C VAL A 125 -10.63 3.09 6.52
N PHE A 126 -9.99 2.51 5.50
CA PHE A 126 -8.82 1.67 5.69
C PHE A 126 -7.66 2.43 6.37
N THR A 127 -7.33 3.62 5.89
CA THR A 127 -6.31 4.49 6.49
C THR A 127 -6.63 4.78 7.96
N PHE A 128 -7.87 5.13 8.28
CA PHE A 128 -8.28 5.41 9.65
C PHE A 128 -7.99 4.22 10.59
N PHE A 129 -8.39 3.00 10.20
CA PHE A 129 -8.11 1.82 11.01
C PHE A 129 -6.64 1.43 11.03
N PHE A 130 -5.94 1.51 9.90
CA PHE A 130 -4.54 1.11 9.78
C PHE A 130 -3.63 2.05 10.58
N GLN A 131 -3.70 3.35 10.30
CA GLN A 131 -2.90 4.38 10.99
C GLN A 131 -3.36 4.55 12.44
N GLY A 132 -4.66 4.62 12.69
CA GLY A 132 -5.21 4.72 14.05
C GLY A 132 -4.83 3.52 14.92
N GLY A 133 -4.82 2.31 14.35
CA GLY A 133 -4.34 1.11 15.03
C GLY A 133 -2.87 1.19 15.42
N ILE A 134 -2.00 1.69 14.52
CA ILE A 134 -0.57 1.89 14.83
C ILE A 134 -0.39 2.93 15.94
N VAL A 135 -1.12 4.04 15.90
CA VAL A 135 -1.05 5.07 16.95
C VAL A 135 -1.43 4.50 18.32
N LEU A 136 -2.53 3.75 18.40
CA LEU A 136 -3.00 3.16 19.66
C LEU A 136 -2.08 2.07 20.21
N LEU A 137 -1.40 1.34 19.33
CA LEU A 137 -0.50 0.24 19.69
C LEU A 137 0.99 0.64 19.59
N ALA A 138 1.30 1.93 19.49
CA ALA A 138 2.64 2.40 19.16
C ALA A 138 3.70 1.91 20.17
N GLU A 139 3.38 1.91 21.47
CA GLU A 139 4.28 1.40 22.52
C GLU A 139 4.65 -0.08 22.34
N TYR A 140 3.69 -0.90 21.90
CA TYR A 140 3.91 -2.33 21.67
C TYR A 140 4.60 -2.62 20.34
N ILE A 141 4.32 -1.82 19.32
CA ILE A 141 4.83 -2.02 17.96
C ILE A 141 6.24 -1.44 17.79
N SER A 142 6.54 -0.30 18.42
CA SER A 142 7.82 0.40 18.29
C SER A 142 9.08 -0.48 18.43
N PRO A 143 9.21 -1.38 19.42
CA PRO A 143 10.42 -2.19 19.55
C PRO A 143 10.61 -3.18 18.41
N PHE A 144 9.56 -3.49 17.65
CA PHE A 144 9.64 -4.42 16.53
C PHE A 144 9.95 -3.75 15.19
N LEU A 145 9.88 -2.42 15.12
CA LEU A 145 10.05 -1.64 13.90
C LEU A 145 11.33 -0.83 13.95
N SER A 146 12.43 -1.41 13.45
CA SER A 146 13.67 -0.68 13.16
C SER A 146 13.50 0.22 11.93
N ASP A 147 14.33 1.25 11.82
CA ASP A 147 14.35 2.14 10.65
C ASP A 147 14.64 1.35 9.36
N GLU A 148 15.49 0.33 9.44
CA GLU A 148 15.73 -0.61 8.34
C GLU A 148 14.47 -1.38 7.96
N LEU A 149 13.73 -1.93 8.92
CA LEU A 149 12.51 -2.68 8.63
C LEU A 149 11.45 -1.79 7.97
N ILE A 150 11.30 -0.56 8.46
CA ILE A 150 10.39 0.43 7.88
C ILE A 150 10.79 0.76 6.44
N ALA A 151 12.09 0.89 6.18
CA ALA A 151 12.61 1.12 4.83
C ALA A 151 12.26 -0.04 3.88
N GLU A 152 12.51 -1.29 4.29
CA GLU A 152 12.23 -2.48 3.46
C GLU A 152 10.71 -2.65 3.17
N ILE A 153 9.84 -2.39 4.16
CA ILE A 153 8.38 -2.36 3.95
C ILE A 153 8.01 -1.25 2.96
N SER A 154 8.58 -0.06 3.14
CA SER A 154 8.31 1.10 2.29
C SER A 154 8.75 0.84 0.85
N SER A 155 9.96 0.33 0.63
CA SER A 155 10.51 0.05 -0.69
C SER A 155 9.78 -1.09 -1.39
N THR A 156 9.41 -2.16 -0.66
CA THR A 156 8.54 -3.22 -1.19
C THR A 156 7.20 -2.66 -1.64
N GLY A 157 6.59 -1.78 -0.86
CA GLY A 157 5.36 -1.12 -1.26
C GLY A 157 5.54 -0.16 -2.43
N CYS A 158 6.65 0.59 -2.49
CA CYS A 158 6.93 1.49 -3.61
C CYS A 158 7.10 0.74 -4.93
N LEU A 159 7.59 -0.51 -4.89
CA LEU A 159 7.60 -1.41 -6.04
C LEU A 159 6.18 -1.81 -6.48
N LEU A 160 5.25 -2.02 -5.53
CA LEU A 160 3.83 -2.23 -5.86
C LEU A 160 3.20 -0.98 -6.46
N ILE A 161 3.49 0.20 -5.91
CA ILE A 161 3.05 1.50 -6.45
C ILE A 161 3.57 1.67 -7.88
N LEU A 162 4.82 1.30 -8.16
CA LEU A 162 5.38 1.35 -9.50
C LEU A 162 4.58 0.48 -10.48
N ALA A 163 4.23 -0.75 -10.09
CA ALA A 163 3.39 -1.64 -10.89
C ALA A 163 1.98 -1.05 -11.13
N ILE A 164 1.40 -0.39 -10.13
CA ILE A 164 0.14 0.35 -10.27
C ILE A 164 0.27 1.48 -11.29
N GLY A 165 1.32 2.30 -11.18
CA GLY A 165 1.57 3.41 -12.10
C GLY A 165 1.67 2.94 -13.55
N LEU A 166 2.40 1.84 -13.80
CA LEU A 166 2.49 1.23 -15.13
C LEU A 166 1.15 0.70 -15.65
N ASN A 167 0.32 0.13 -14.77
CA ASN A 167 -1.05 -0.28 -15.12
C ASN A 167 -1.94 0.93 -15.46
N MET A 168 -1.82 2.04 -14.71
CA MET A 168 -2.59 3.28 -14.97
C MET A 168 -2.22 3.91 -16.32
N LEU A 169 -0.98 3.73 -16.77
CA LEU A 169 -0.51 4.13 -18.09
C LEU A 169 -0.91 3.14 -19.20
N ASN A 170 -1.64 2.07 -18.86
CA ASN A 170 -2.01 0.97 -19.77
C ASN A 170 -0.80 0.28 -20.46
N LEU A 171 0.40 0.42 -19.89
CA LEU A 171 1.61 -0.23 -20.41
C LEU A 171 1.67 -1.71 -20.01
N THR A 172 1.07 -2.06 -18.87
CA THR A 172 1.06 -3.40 -18.31
C THR A 172 -0.31 -3.80 -17.77
N LYS A 173 -0.51 -5.09 -17.52
CA LYS A 173 -1.69 -5.65 -16.84
C LYS A 173 -1.25 -6.54 -15.67
N ILE A 174 -0.55 -5.94 -14.71
CA ILE A 174 -0.04 -6.64 -13.53
C ILE A 174 -1.16 -6.79 -12.51
N LYS A 175 -1.39 -8.01 -12.02
CA LYS A 175 -2.34 -8.27 -10.92
C LYS A 175 -1.70 -7.90 -9.59
N VAL A 176 -1.66 -6.61 -9.26
CA VAL A 176 -0.95 -6.07 -8.08
C VAL A 176 -1.43 -6.72 -6.77
N LEU A 177 -2.70 -7.16 -6.71
CA LEU A 177 -3.26 -7.86 -5.56
C LEU A 177 -2.52 -9.17 -5.23
N ASP A 178 -2.01 -9.88 -6.25
CA ASP A 178 -1.22 -11.11 -6.04
C ASP A 178 0.18 -10.81 -5.49
N TYR A 179 0.63 -9.56 -5.57
CA TYR A 179 1.91 -9.13 -5.03
C TYR A 179 1.78 -8.61 -3.59
N LEU A 180 0.57 -8.31 -3.10
CA LEU A 180 0.35 -7.81 -1.74
C LEU A 180 1.05 -8.62 -0.62
N PRO A 181 1.14 -9.97 -0.69
CA PRO A 181 1.84 -10.72 0.34
C PRO A 181 3.32 -10.36 0.48
N SER A 182 3.96 -9.78 -0.54
CA SER A 182 5.36 -9.36 -0.45
C SER A 182 5.57 -8.32 0.67
N LEU A 183 4.59 -7.46 0.94
CA LEU A 183 4.62 -6.49 2.04
C LEU A 183 4.71 -7.14 3.43
N LEU A 184 4.21 -8.37 3.56
CA LEU A 184 4.28 -9.14 4.81
C LEU A 184 5.51 -10.06 4.84
N VAL A 185 5.92 -10.58 3.69
CA VAL A 185 7.10 -11.44 3.59
C VAL A 185 8.39 -10.66 3.83
N ALA A 186 8.50 -9.42 3.32
CA ALA A 186 9.67 -8.57 3.53
C ALA A 186 10.05 -8.41 5.02
N PRO A 187 9.12 -7.99 5.92
CA PRO A 187 9.48 -7.87 7.32
C PRO A 187 9.76 -9.21 8.00
N VAL A 188 9.07 -10.29 7.62
CA VAL A 188 9.33 -11.63 8.18
C VAL A 188 10.73 -12.11 7.80
N LEU A 189 11.15 -11.93 6.55
CA LEU A 189 12.49 -12.28 6.09
C LEU A 189 13.54 -11.44 6.80
N TYR A 190 13.31 -10.13 6.93
CA TYR A 190 14.22 -9.25 7.67
C TYR A 190 14.42 -9.74 9.11
N TRP A 191 13.34 -10.11 9.81
CA TRP A 191 13.43 -10.68 11.16
C TRP A 191 14.24 -11.98 11.24
N ILE A 192 14.10 -12.86 10.23
CA ILE A 192 14.85 -14.12 10.17
C ILE A 192 16.35 -13.87 9.92
N PHE A 193 16.68 -12.91 9.05
CA PHE A 193 18.07 -12.60 8.69
C PHE A 193 18.78 -11.70 9.70
N ALA A 194 18.08 -10.74 10.31
CA ALA A 194 18.62 -9.84 11.35
C ALA A 194 18.66 -10.49 12.74
N GLY A 195 17.96 -11.60 12.94
CA GLY A 195 18.05 -12.43 14.15
C GLY A 195 19.28 -13.35 14.21
N PHE A 196 20.24 -13.19 13.29
CA PHE A 196 21.53 -13.88 13.25
C PHE A 196 22.70 -12.94 13.48
#